data_AF-A0AAD9Z417-F1
#
_entry.id   AF-A0AAD9Z417-F1
#
_cell.length_a   1.000
_cell.length_b   1.000
_cell.length_c   1.000
_cell.angle_alpha   90.00
_cell.angle_beta   90.00
_cell.angle_gamma   90.00
#
_symmetry.space_group_name_H-M   'P 1'
#
loop_
_entity.id
_entity.type
_entity.pdbx_description
1 polymer ?
#
loop_
_entity_poly.entity_id
_entity_poly.type
_entity_poly.pdbx_seq_one_letter_code
_entity_poly.pdbx_strand_id
1 'polypeptide(L)'
;MSTRQPRFNQQVLLDTTPLPDSVPRVTEVGASSAPLLSASFFIGSRCGAYNDDYMKCKEDAHGRGEIDCMKEGRKVTRCAASV
;
A
#
# COMPACT_ATOMS: atom_id res chain seq x y z
N MET A 1 7.21 -10.59 1.39
CA MET A 1 7.77 -10.75 2.75
C MET A 1 7.32 -12.09 3.31
N SER A 2 8.21 -12.85 3.93
CA SER A 2 7.83 -14.11 4.58
C SER A 2 6.82 -13.80 5.68
N THR A 3 5.67 -14.48 5.69
CA THR A 3 4.63 -14.35 6.73
C THR A 3 5.08 -14.92 8.08
N ARG A 4 6.27 -15.51 8.15
CA ARG A 4 6.79 -16.21 9.32
C ARG A 4 7.59 -15.28 10.22
N GLN A 5 7.37 -15.39 11.53
CA GLN A 5 8.17 -14.67 12.53
C GLN A 5 9.65 -15.08 12.43
N PRO A 6 10.60 -14.13 12.43
CA PRO A 6 12.01 -14.45 12.45
C PRO A 6 12.41 -15.03 13.82
N ARG A 7 13.25 -16.08 13.81
CA ARG A 7 13.65 -16.83 15.02
C ARG A 7 15.13 -16.69 15.37
N PHE A 8 15.97 -16.19 14.45
CA PHE A 8 17.42 -16.06 14.62
C PHE A 8 17.88 -14.60 14.52
N ASN A 9 19.12 -14.32 14.91
CA ASN A 9 19.80 -13.02 14.83
C ASN A 9 19.87 -12.49 13.39
N GLN A 10 18.86 -11.70 13.00
CA GLN A 10 18.82 -11.06 11.69
C GLN A 10 19.52 -9.70 11.73
N GLN A 11 20.37 -9.47 10.73
CA GLN A 11 20.81 -8.13 10.37
C GLN A 11 19.77 -7.52 9.45
N VAL A 12 19.41 -6.25 9.70
CA VAL A 12 18.48 -5.51 8.85
C VAL A 12 19.22 -5.12 7.57
N LEU A 13 18.88 -5.77 6.46
CA LEU A 13 19.37 -5.40 5.13
C LEU A 13 18.43 -4.36 4.52
N LEU A 14 18.95 -3.18 4.23
CA LEU A 14 18.22 -2.09 3.58
C LEU A 14 18.69 -1.97 2.13
N ASP A 15 17.75 -2.02 1.20
CA ASP A 15 18.01 -1.72 -0.21
C ASP A 15 17.80 -0.23 -0.46
N THR A 16 18.84 0.45 -0.96
CA THR A 16 18.81 1.89 -1.27
C THR A 16 18.48 2.18 -2.73
N THR A 17 18.11 1.16 -3.52
CA THR A 17 17.74 1.36 -4.93
C THR A 17 16.48 2.23 -5.04
N PRO A 18 16.52 3.31 -5.84
CA PRO A 18 15.35 4.15 -6.05
C PRO A 18 14.32 3.45 -6.95
N LEU A 19 13.07 3.89 -6.87
CA LEU A 19 12.00 3.41 -7.74
C LEU A 19 12.32 3.74 -9.22
N PRO A 20 12.09 2.81 -10.17
CA PRO A 20 12.34 3.07 -11.59
C PRO A 20 11.47 4.21 -12.14
N ASP A 21 12.04 4.99 -13.06
CA ASP A 21 11.39 6.20 -13.63
C ASP A 21 10.10 5.91 -14.41
N SER A 22 9.88 4.66 -14.84
CA SER A 22 8.63 4.24 -15.49
C SER A 22 7.42 4.27 -14.55
N VAL A 23 7.65 4.27 -13.23
CA VAL A 23 6.59 4.29 -12.23
C VAL A 23 6.48 5.71 -11.64
N PRO A 24 5.35 6.41 -11.85
CA PRO A 24 5.11 7.71 -11.25
C PRO A 24 5.22 7.67 -9.72
N ARG A 25 5.96 8.65 -9.17
CA ARG A 25 6.09 8.86 -7.72
C ARG A 25 4.75 9.22 -7.08
N VAL A 26 4.55 8.80 -5.84
CA VAL A 26 3.38 9.12 -5.01
C VAL A 26 3.81 9.56 -3.62
N THR A 27 3.03 10.46 -3.04
CA THR A 27 3.18 10.88 -1.65
C THR A 27 2.60 9.79 -0.75
N GLU A 28 3.44 9.25 0.14
CA GLU A 28 3.02 8.26 1.14
C GLU A 28 2.15 8.89 2.23
N VAL A 29 1.35 8.06 2.92
CA VAL A 29 0.35 8.53 3.91
C VAL A 29 0.98 9.22 5.13
N GLY A 30 2.19 8.80 5.53
CA GLY A 30 2.98 9.46 6.59
C GLY A 30 2.38 9.43 8.00
N ALA A 31 1.34 8.62 8.24
CA ALA A 31 0.67 8.51 9.54
C ALA A 31 1.12 7.27 10.32
N SER A 32 1.22 7.38 11.65
CA SER A 32 1.49 6.25 12.54
C SER A 32 0.23 5.43 12.85
N SER A 33 0.38 4.31 13.54
CA SER A 33 -0.71 3.36 13.77
C SER A 33 -1.91 3.96 14.52
N ALA A 34 -1.68 4.79 15.54
CA ALA A 34 -2.74 5.42 16.32
C ALA A 34 -3.63 6.39 15.51
N PRO A 35 -3.08 7.41 14.80
CA PRO A 35 -3.89 8.30 13.96
C PRO A 35 -4.58 7.56 12.81
N LEU A 36 -3.90 6.58 12.18
CA LEU A 36 -4.52 5.75 11.13
C LEU A 36 -5.72 4.97 11.66
N LEU A 37 -5.61 4.37 12.84
CA LEU A 37 -6.71 3.64 13.45
C LEU A 37 -7.88 4.58 13.76
N SER A 38 -7.61 5.78 14.28
CA SER A 38 -8.65 6.77 14.57
C SER A 38 -9.36 7.29 13.32
N ALA A 39 -8.65 7.40 12.18
CA ALA A 39 -9.19 7.88 10.91
C ALA A 39 -9.80 6.77 10.04
N SER A 40 -9.66 5.50 10.42
CA SER A 40 -10.01 4.33 9.59
C SER A 40 -11.44 4.35 9.04
N PHE A 41 -12.42 4.74 9.87
CA PHE A 41 -13.83 4.83 9.44
C PHE A 41 -14.07 5.93 8.41
N PHE A 42 -13.37 7.07 8.52
CA PHE A 42 -13.48 8.19 7.58
C PHE A 42 -12.76 7.88 6.25
N ILE A 43 -11.64 7.18 6.32
CA ILE A 43 -10.95 6.67 5.13
C ILE A 43 -11.83 5.65 4.42
N GLY A 44 -12.46 4.73 5.15
CA GLY A 44 -13.36 3.72 4.60
C GLY A 44 -14.58 4.32 3.90
N SER A 45 -15.22 5.33 4.50
CA SER A 45 -16.42 5.95 3.93
C SER A 45 -16.15 6.75 2.65
N ARG A 46 -14.99 7.43 2.56
CA ARG A 46 -14.62 8.21 1.38
C ARG A 46 -13.94 7.38 0.29
N CYS A 47 -13.07 6.46 0.68
CA CYS A 47 -12.18 5.75 -0.23
C CYS A 47 -12.64 4.33 -0.58
N GLY A 48 -13.82 3.89 -0.10
CA GLY A 48 -14.34 2.53 -0.29
C GLY A 48 -14.25 2.04 -1.74
N ALA A 49 -14.77 2.81 -2.70
CA ALA A 49 -14.73 2.43 -4.12
C ALA A 49 -13.30 2.19 -4.65
N TYR A 50 -12.31 2.99 -4.23
CA TYR A 50 -10.93 2.81 -4.66
C TYR A 50 -10.27 1.60 -3.99
N ASN A 51 -10.62 1.32 -2.74
CA ASN A 51 -10.13 0.15 -2.01
C ASN A 51 -10.67 -1.14 -2.65
N ASP A 52 -11.96 -1.15 -2.98
CA ASP A 52 -12.63 -2.30 -3.60
C ASP A 52 -12.07 -2.57 -5.01
N ASP A 53 -11.84 -1.52 -5.81
CA ASP A 53 -11.19 -1.62 -7.12
C ASP A 53 -9.78 -2.22 -7.01
N TYR A 54 -9.00 -1.82 -6.01
CA TYR A 54 -7.66 -2.36 -5.78
C TYR A 54 -7.71 -3.83 -5.38
N MET A 55 -8.63 -4.21 -4.49
CA MET A 55 -8.79 -5.60 -4.06
C MET A 55 -9.26 -6.49 -5.21
N LYS A 56 -10.18 -6.02 -6.04
CA LYS A 56 -10.63 -6.71 -7.23
C LYS A 56 -9.51 -6.89 -8.25
N CYS A 57 -8.76 -5.84 -8.55
CA CYS A 57 -7.60 -5.93 -9.43
C CYS A 57 -6.59 -6.98 -8.92
N LYS A 58 -6.33 -6.99 -7.61
CA LYS A 58 -5.38 -7.93 -7.01
C LYS A 58 -5.85 -9.38 -7.12
N GLU A 59 -7.15 -9.62 -6.99
CA GLU A 59 -7.76 -10.94 -7.16
C GLU A 59 -7.68 -11.42 -8.62
N ASP A 60 -8.04 -10.55 -9.56
CA ASP A 60 -8.02 -10.82 -11.01
C ASP A 60 -6.58 -11.04 -11.55
N ALA A 61 -5.58 -10.42 -10.93
CA ALA A 61 -4.17 -10.52 -11.35
C ALA A 61 -3.49 -11.85 -10.97
N HIS A 62 -4.18 -12.77 -10.28
CA HIS A 62 -3.71 -14.14 -9.99
C HIS A 62 -2.23 -14.26 -9.55
N GLY A 63 -1.82 -13.43 -8.58
CA GLY A 63 -0.45 -13.42 -8.03
C GLY A 63 0.52 -12.44 -8.71
N ARG A 64 0.03 -11.59 -9.63
CA ARG A 64 0.77 -10.46 -10.21
C ARG A 64 0.27 -9.09 -9.73
N GLY A 65 -0.60 -9.07 -8.72
CA GLY A 65 -1.25 -7.84 -8.24
C GLY A 65 -0.27 -6.78 -7.76
N GLU A 66 0.91 -7.16 -7.27
CA GLU A 66 1.96 -6.23 -6.83
C GLU A 66 2.52 -5.36 -7.98
N ILE A 67 2.45 -5.84 -9.23
CA ILE A 67 2.96 -5.11 -10.40
C ILE A 67 1.79 -4.51 -11.19
N ASP A 68 0.74 -5.30 -11.43
CA ASP A 68 -0.35 -4.93 -12.33
C ASP A 68 -1.29 -3.89 -11.72
N CYS A 69 -1.45 -3.87 -10.39
CA CYS A 69 -2.39 -2.99 -9.68
C CYS A 69 -1.75 -1.73 -9.09
N MET A 70 -0.53 -1.38 -9.53
CA MET A 70 0.18 -0.20 -9.06
C MET A 70 -0.58 1.10 -9.36
N LYS A 71 -1.44 1.14 -10.38
CA LYS A 71 -2.22 2.33 -10.71
C LYS A 71 -3.36 2.55 -9.71
N GLU A 72 -4.03 1.49 -9.31
CA GLU A 72 -5.14 1.43 -8.37
C GLU A 72 -4.62 1.73 -6.96
N GLY A 73 -3.50 1.11 -6.57
CA GLY A 73 -2.84 1.39 -5.29
C GLY A 73 -2.52 2.87 -5.10
N ARG A 74 -2.05 3.55 -6.15
CA ARG A 74 -1.81 5.02 -6.09
C ARG A 74 -3.07 5.83 -5.84
N LYS A 75 -4.24 5.40 -6.35
CA LYS A 75 -5.52 6.10 -6.09
C LYS A 75 -5.92 5.95 -4.62
N VAL A 76 -5.75 4.76 -4.06
CA VAL A 76 -6.01 4.47 -2.64
C VAL A 76 -5.15 5.36 -1.74
N THR A 77 -3.83 5.40 -1.96
CA THR A 77 -2.91 6.20 -1.12
C THR A 77 -3.22 7.70 -1.21
N ARG A 78 -3.53 8.21 -2.41
CA ARG A 78 -3.91 9.63 -2.58
C ARG A 78 -5.24 9.96 -1.91
N CYS A 79 -6.21 9.06 -1.96
CA CYS A 79 -7.50 9.25 -1.28
C CYS A 79 -7.31 9.28 0.24
N ALA A 80 -6.54 8.32 0.79
CA ALA A 80 -6.26 8.24 2.22
C ALA A 80 -5.49 9.47 2.73
N ALA A 81 -4.53 9.99 1.97
CA ALA A 81 -3.79 11.20 2.34
C ALA A 81 -4.63 12.50 2.29
N SER A 82 -5.83 12.46 1.70
CA SER A 82 -6.71 13.62 1.56
C SER A 82 -7.78 13.74 2.66
N VAL A 83 -7.88 12.73 3.54
CA VAL A 83 -8.79 12.66 4.69
C VAL A 83 -8.06 13.11 5.93
#